data_AF-A0A2H5WZA0-F1
#
_entry.id   AF-A0A2H5WZA0-F1
#
_cell.length_a   1.000
_cell.length_b   1.000
_cell.length_c   1.000
_cell.angle_alpha   90.00
_cell.angle_beta   90.00
_cell.angle_gamma   90.00
#
_symmetry.space_group_name_H-M   'P 1'
#
loop_
_entity.id
_entity.type
_entity.pdbx_description
1 polymer ?
#
loop_
_entity_poly.entity_id
_entity_poly.type
_entity_poly.pdbx_seq_one_letter_code
_entity_poly.pdbx_strand_id
1 'polypeptide(L)'
;MPRYKRYLDMNPGNLIQDVITDINPISSQARERLGYPTQKPIALLERIILASSNEGDVVLDPFCGCGTAIVAAQKLKRHWVGIDITHLAIALIKYRLADMFDLREGKDYLVVGEPTTVEDARALAHHDRDEFQRWAIGLIPRARPYQDKKGADTGIDGVLFFKDDPDDPKKVVIQVKSGHVGVKDIRDFRGVMEREKATLGLFVTLDEPTRAMQTEAESVGFYVTPLGKLHLPRLQIRTVEQLLRGEGFQIPGAAMLMGVSRAERVQEQFRQGELEM
;
A
#
# COMPACT_ATOMS: atom_id res chain seq x y z
N MET A 1 50.16 -28.99 -3.82
CA MET A 1 48.83 -29.61 -3.90
C MET A 1 48.29 -29.40 -5.30
N PRO A 2 47.94 -30.45 -6.05
CA PRO A 2 47.25 -30.30 -7.33
C PRO A 2 45.87 -29.66 -7.09
N ARG A 3 45.44 -28.77 -8.00
CA ARG A 3 44.10 -28.15 -8.00
C ARG A 3 43.34 -28.59 -9.23
N TYR A 4 42.07 -28.92 -9.06
CA TYR A 4 41.18 -29.29 -10.16
C TYR A 4 40.68 -28.01 -10.87
N LYS A 5 40.84 -27.90 -12.20
CA LYS A 5 40.25 -26.82 -12.98
C LYS A 5 38.81 -27.18 -13.32
N ARG A 6 37.85 -26.40 -12.82
CA ARG A 6 36.44 -26.46 -13.23
C ARG A 6 36.18 -25.35 -14.23
N TYR A 7 35.70 -25.72 -15.42
CA TYR A 7 35.27 -24.78 -16.45
C TYR A 7 33.75 -24.57 -16.35
N LEU A 8 33.30 -23.33 -16.56
CA LEU A 8 31.91 -22.90 -16.32
C LEU A 8 30.92 -23.60 -17.25
N ASP A 9 31.31 -23.80 -18.50
CA ASP A 9 30.57 -24.48 -19.57
C ASP A 9 30.44 -25.99 -19.37
N MET A 10 31.34 -26.59 -18.59
CA MET A 10 31.40 -28.04 -18.32
C MET A 10 30.77 -28.44 -16.98
N ASN A 11 30.23 -27.48 -16.23
CA ASN A 11 29.62 -27.73 -14.94
C ASN A 11 28.14 -27.33 -15.01
N PRO A 12 27.19 -28.28 -15.01
CA PRO A 12 25.76 -28.00 -15.15
C PRO A 12 25.16 -27.20 -13.97
N GLY A 13 25.99 -26.79 -13.01
CA GLY A 13 25.58 -26.11 -11.79
C GLY A 13 25.07 -27.10 -10.74
N ASN A 14 24.63 -26.56 -9.61
CA ASN A 14 23.87 -27.34 -8.64
C ASN A 14 22.40 -27.31 -9.08
N LEU A 15 21.72 -28.47 -9.00
CA LEU A 15 20.28 -28.52 -9.14
C LEU A 15 19.63 -27.57 -8.12
N ILE A 16 18.56 -26.91 -8.53
CA ILE A 16 17.78 -26.06 -7.63
C ILE A 16 17.24 -26.94 -6.50
N GLN A 17 17.55 -26.56 -5.27
CA GLN A 17 17.06 -27.22 -4.06
C GLN A 17 15.76 -26.57 -3.59
N ASP A 18 14.98 -27.32 -2.80
CA ASP A 18 13.77 -26.86 -2.13
C ASP A 18 14.06 -25.96 -0.91
N VAL A 19 15.27 -26.04 -0.36
CA VAL A 19 15.75 -25.16 0.72
C VAL A 19 16.59 -24.02 0.16
N ILE A 20 16.00 -22.82 0.12
CA ILE A 20 16.64 -21.59 -0.38
C ILE A 20 17.26 -20.83 0.81
N THR A 21 18.60 -20.82 0.89
CA THR A 21 19.35 -20.20 2.00
C THR A 21 20.12 -18.94 1.62
N ASP A 22 20.24 -18.65 0.33
CA ASP A 22 20.98 -17.51 -0.22
C ASP A 22 20.10 -16.26 -0.41
N ILE A 23 18.78 -16.38 -0.25
CA ILE A 23 17.86 -15.25 -0.24
C ILE A 23 17.42 -14.96 1.19
N ASN A 24 17.90 -13.83 1.74
CA ASN A 24 17.61 -13.44 3.10
C ASN A 24 16.19 -12.88 3.29
N PRO A 25 15.59 -13.00 4.49
CA PRO A 25 14.36 -12.31 4.84
C PRO A 25 14.47 -10.78 4.69
N ILE A 26 13.34 -10.12 4.45
CA ILE A 26 13.27 -8.67 4.24
C ILE A 26 13.70 -7.93 5.52
N SER A 27 14.77 -7.13 5.42
CA SER A 27 15.24 -6.27 6.51
C SER A 27 14.28 -5.11 6.77
N SER A 28 14.34 -4.49 7.97
CA SER A 28 13.45 -3.37 8.33
C SER A 28 13.64 -2.12 7.49
N GLN A 29 14.82 -1.94 6.92
CA GLN A 29 15.17 -0.80 6.07
C GLN A 29 15.12 -1.14 4.57
N ALA A 30 14.69 -2.36 4.22
CA ALA A 30 14.62 -2.79 2.84
C ALA A 30 13.64 -1.92 2.06
N ARG A 31 14.07 -1.51 0.86
CA ARG A 31 13.30 -0.69 -0.07
C ARG A 31 11.92 -1.30 -0.38
N GLU A 32 11.89 -2.60 -0.69
CA GLU A 32 10.67 -3.35 -1.02
C GLU A 32 9.69 -3.53 0.17
N ARG A 33 10.07 -3.19 1.40
CA ARG A 33 9.27 -3.43 2.61
C ARG A 33 8.05 -2.51 2.65
N LEU A 34 6.87 -3.10 2.74
CA LEU A 34 5.60 -2.39 2.82
C LEU A 34 5.08 -2.25 4.25
N GLY A 35 5.73 -2.89 5.22
CA GLY A 35 5.20 -3.00 6.59
C GLY A 35 4.01 -3.96 6.71
N TYR A 36 3.71 -4.73 5.66
CA TYR A 36 2.74 -5.83 5.74
C TYR A 36 3.34 -7.00 6.54
N PRO A 37 2.58 -7.65 7.43
CA PRO A 37 3.07 -8.82 8.17
C PRO A 37 3.58 -9.91 7.22
N THR A 38 4.66 -10.58 7.63
CA THR A 38 5.20 -11.80 6.98
C THR A 38 5.49 -11.70 5.47
N GLN A 39 5.68 -10.48 4.94
CA GLN A 39 6.05 -10.21 3.54
C GLN A 39 7.27 -11.03 3.10
N LYS A 40 7.15 -11.72 1.96
CA LYS A 40 8.26 -12.47 1.33
C LYS A 40 9.08 -11.57 0.40
N PRO A 41 10.42 -11.77 0.29
CA PRO A 41 11.26 -11.04 -0.65
C PRO A 41 10.85 -11.30 -2.10
N ILE A 42 10.85 -10.28 -2.95
CA ILE A 42 10.50 -10.42 -4.38
C ILE A 42 11.42 -11.43 -5.08
N ALA A 43 12.73 -11.38 -4.80
CA ALA A 43 13.72 -12.27 -5.42
C ALA A 43 13.44 -13.76 -5.17
N LEU A 44 12.82 -14.10 -4.03
CA LEU A 44 12.42 -15.47 -3.73
C LEU A 44 11.35 -15.96 -4.70
N LEU A 45 10.32 -15.13 -4.92
CA LEU A 45 9.20 -15.47 -5.78
C LEU A 45 9.61 -15.43 -7.26
N GLU A 46 10.51 -14.53 -7.65
CA GLU A 46 11.09 -14.52 -9.00
C GLU A 46 11.79 -15.85 -9.31
N ARG A 47 12.60 -16.36 -8.37
CA ARG A 47 13.28 -17.65 -8.55
C ARG A 47 12.28 -18.80 -8.72
N ILE A 48 11.24 -18.85 -7.89
CA ILE A 48 10.23 -19.91 -7.94
C ILE A 48 9.48 -19.87 -9.28
N ILE A 49 9.09 -18.67 -9.75
CA ILE A 49 8.35 -18.50 -11.01
C ILE A 49 9.23 -18.85 -12.22
N LEU A 50 10.49 -18.39 -12.24
CA LEU A 50 11.44 -18.72 -13.31
C LEU A 50 11.71 -20.21 -13.43
N ALA A 51 11.72 -20.94 -12.31
CA ALA A 51 11.93 -22.39 -12.30
C ALA A 51 10.68 -23.19 -12.70
N SER A 52 9.49 -22.59 -12.67
CA SER A 52 8.21 -23.32 -12.74
C SER A 52 7.27 -22.86 -13.87
N SER A 53 7.67 -21.86 -14.67
CA SER A 53 6.82 -21.30 -15.73
C SER A 53 7.65 -20.63 -16.82
N ASN A 54 7.08 -20.50 -18.02
CA ASN A 54 7.61 -19.70 -19.12
C ASN A 54 6.99 -18.30 -19.14
N GLU A 55 7.57 -17.40 -19.93
CA GLU A 55 6.97 -16.10 -20.22
C GLU A 55 5.59 -16.29 -20.87
N GLY A 56 4.60 -15.48 -20.49
CA GLY A 56 3.21 -15.62 -20.96
C GLY A 56 2.36 -16.64 -20.20
N ASP A 57 2.93 -17.49 -19.34
CA ASP A 57 2.15 -18.39 -18.49
C ASP A 57 1.34 -17.63 -17.42
N VAL A 58 0.40 -18.32 -16.79
CA VAL A 58 -0.44 -17.78 -15.71
C VAL A 58 0.08 -18.23 -14.34
N VAL A 59 0.31 -17.27 -13.45
CA VAL A 59 0.63 -17.52 -12.03
C VAL A 59 -0.60 -17.25 -11.16
N LEU A 60 -1.11 -18.27 -10.47
CA LEU A 60 -2.18 -18.12 -9.48
C LEU A 60 -1.60 -18.10 -8.07
N ASP A 61 -1.90 -17.05 -7.30
CA ASP A 61 -1.64 -16.98 -5.87
C ASP A 61 -2.96 -16.75 -5.11
N PRO A 62 -3.57 -17.81 -4.53
CA PRO A 62 -4.87 -17.71 -3.86
C PRO A 62 -4.80 -17.13 -2.44
N PHE A 63 -3.59 -16.77 -1.96
CA PHE A 63 -3.36 -16.16 -0.65
C PHE A 63 -2.32 -15.03 -0.79
N CYS A 64 -2.57 -14.14 -1.74
CA CYS A 64 -1.52 -13.28 -2.28
C CYS A 64 -1.05 -12.20 -1.30
N GLY A 65 -1.84 -11.85 -0.28
CA GLY A 65 -1.49 -10.85 0.73
C GLY A 65 -1.02 -9.55 0.08
N CYS A 66 0.19 -9.10 0.40
CA CYS A 66 0.75 -7.89 -0.22
C CYS A 66 1.16 -8.03 -1.72
N GLY A 67 0.88 -9.17 -2.35
CA GLY A 67 1.09 -9.47 -3.77
C GLY A 67 2.55 -9.53 -4.21
N THR A 68 3.44 -10.07 -3.38
CA THR A 68 4.84 -10.30 -3.80
C THR A 68 4.88 -11.20 -5.05
N ALA A 69 4.10 -12.29 -5.08
CA ALA A 69 4.07 -13.20 -6.23
C ALA A 69 3.50 -12.52 -7.49
N ILE A 70 2.44 -11.72 -7.35
CA ILE A 70 1.84 -10.94 -8.44
C ILE A 70 2.86 -9.97 -9.05
N VAL A 71 3.58 -9.23 -8.20
CA VAL A 71 4.63 -8.30 -8.66
C VAL A 71 5.77 -9.04 -9.35
N ALA A 72 6.19 -10.18 -8.82
CA ALA A 72 7.23 -11.00 -9.43
C ALA A 72 6.77 -11.55 -10.80
N ALA A 73 5.54 -12.08 -10.89
CA ALA A 73 4.94 -12.56 -12.13
C ALA A 73 4.85 -11.45 -13.19
N GLN A 74 4.35 -10.27 -12.80
CA GLN A 74 4.27 -9.10 -13.68
C GLN A 74 5.65 -8.69 -14.21
N LYS A 75 6.65 -8.61 -13.33
CA LYS A 75 8.04 -8.27 -13.70
C LYS A 75 8.63 -9.29 -14.67
N LEU A 76 8.30 -10.56 -14.49
CA LEU A 76 8.72 -11.66 -15.35
C LEU A 76 7.82 -11.87 -16.57
N LYS A 77 6.90 -10.95 -16.87
CA LYS A 77 6.01 -11.00 -18.04
C LYS A 77 5.11 -12.25 -18.07
N ARG A 78 4.60 -12.64 -16.90
CA ARG A 78 3.53 -13.65 -16.75
C ARG A 78 2.19 -12.96 -16.55
N HIS A 79 1.13 -13.63 -16.99
CA HIS A 79 -0.21 -13.34 -16.49
C HIS A 79 -0.33 -13.77 -15.04
N TRP A 80 -1.25 -13.18 -14.29
CA TRP A 80 -1.41 -13.50 -12.88
C TRP A 80 -2.86 -13.39 -12.43
N VAL A 81 -3.19 -14.17 -11.40
CA VAL A 81 -4.44 -14.06 -10.65
C VAL A 81 -4.08 -14.09 -9.17
N GLY A 82 -4.52 -13.06 -8.44
CA GLY A 82 -4.32 -12.94 -7.00
C GLY A 82 -5.65 -12.99 -6.28
N ILE A 83 -5.73 -13.75 -5.20
CA ILE A 83 -6.90 -13.77 -4.33
C ILE A 83 -6.44 -13.50 -2.90
N ASP A 84 -7.13 -12.60 -2.23
CA ASP A 84 -7.00 -12.37 -0.80
C ASP A 84 -8.37 -11.98 -0.26
N ILE A 85 -8.65 -12.36 0.99
CA ILE A 85 -9.91 -12.03 1.65
C ILE A 85 -9.95 -10.55 2.07
N THR A 86 -8.79 -9.90 2.27
CA THR A 86 -8.73 -8.57 2.86
C THR A 86 -8.62 -7.48 1.79
N HIS A 87 -9.49 -6.46 1.83
CA HIS A 87 -9.38 -5.32 0.91
C HIS A 87 -8.08 -4.53 1.07
N LEU A 88 -7.47 -4.56 2.26
CA LEU A 88 -6.18 -3.92 2.49
C LEU A 88 -5.06 -4.54 1.65
N ALA A 89 -5.02 -5.88 1.55
CA ALA A 89 -4.08 -6.58 0.69
C ALA A 89 -4.24 -6.13 -0.76
N ILE A 90 -5.49 -6.10 -1.25
CA ILE A 90 -5.82 -5.67 -2.60
C ILE A 90 -5.40 -4.22 -2.86
N ALA A 91 -5.69 -3.29 -1.94
CA ALA A 91 -5.25 -1.89 -2.04
C ALA A 91 -3.73 -1.75 -2.15
N LEU A 92 -2.97 -2.52 -1.37
CA LEU A 92 -1.51 -2.54 -1.43
C LEU A 92 -1.01 -3.08 -2.78
N ILE A 93 -1.65 -4.11 -3.32
CA ILE A 93 -1.32 -4.66 -4.63
C ILE A 93 -1.55 -3.62 -5.72
N LYS A 94 -2.73 -2.98 -5.74
CA LYS A 94 -3.08 -1.90 -6.68
C LYS A 94 -2.02 -0.81 -6.67
N TYR A 95 -1.63 -0.36 -5.48
CA TYR A 95 -0.58 0.63 -5.31
C TYR A 95 0.77 0.17 -5.87
N ARG A 96 1.20 -1.06 -5.57
CA ARG A 96 2.48 -1.60 -6.07
C ARG A 96 2.49 -1.68 -7.58
N LEU A 97 1.41 -2.15 -8.18
CA LEU A 97 1.28 -2.28 -9.63
C LEU A 97 1.35 -0.91 -10.33
N ALA A 98 0.67 0.10 -9.77
CA ALA A 98 0.74 1.47 -10.27
C ALA A 98 2.15 2.09 -10.10
N ASP A 99 2.77 1.95 -8.92
CA ASP A 99 4.09 2.56 -8.64
C ASP A 99 5.24 1.91 -9.44
N MET A 100 5.20 0.59 -9.61
CA MET A 100 6.26 -0.18 -10.27
C MET A 100 6.12 -0.25 -11.79
N PHE A 101 4.89 -0.34 -12.29
CA PHE A 101 4.61 -0.70 -13.67
C PHE A 101 3.63 0.27 -14.38
N ASP A 102 3.11 1.31 -13.70
CA ASP A 102 2.06 2.23 -14.20
C ASP A 102 0.79 1.49 -14.67
N LEU A 103 0.48 0.34 -14.05
CA LEU A 103 -0.74 -0.41 -14.33
C LEU A 103 -1.91 0.14 -13.52
N ARG A 104 -3.08 0.22 -14.15
CA ARG A 104 -4.30 0.78 -13.60
C ARG A 104 -5.44 -0.21 -13.66
N GLU A 105 -6.19 -0.28 -12.57
CA GLU A 105 -7.43 -1.02 -12.52
C GLU A 105 -8.41 -0.52 -13.61
N GLY A 106 -9.19 -1.44 -14.19
CA GLY A 106 -10.17 -1.16 -15.23
C GLY A 106 -9.56 -0.97 -16.62
N LYS A 107 -8.25 -0.74 -16.70
CA LYS A 107 -7.50 -0.65 -17.96
C LYS A 107 -6.62 -1.88 -18.17
N ASP A 108 -5.79 -2.20 -17.19
CA ASP A 108 -4.74 -3.21 -17.32
C ASP A 108 -5.06 -4.49 -16.52
N TYR A 109 -5.86 -4.39 -15.45
CA TYR A 109 -6.35 -5.51 -14.66
C TYR A 109 -7.73 -5.18 -14.04
N LEU A 110 -8.42 -6.21 -13.55
CA LEU A 110 -9.71 -6.08 -12.87
C LEU A 110 -9.57 -6.47 -11.40
N VAL A 111 -10.33 -5.80 -10.53
CA VAL A 111 -10.53 -6.21 -9.14
C VAL A 111 -11.98 -6.63 -8.98
N VAL A 112 -12.21 -7.76 -8.33
CA VAL A 112 -13.55 -8.32 -8.12
C VAL A 112 -13.77 -8.50 -6.63
N GLY A 113 -14.94 -8.10 -6.13
CA GLY A 113 -15.34 -8.29 -4.73
C GLY A 113 -14.99 -7.13 -3.78
N GLU A 114 -14.48 -6.01 -4.29
CA GLU A 114 -14.38 -4.78 -3.49
C GLU A 114 -15.65 -3.93 -3.61
N PRO A 115 -16.03 -3.19 -2.54
CA PRO A 115 -17.06 -2.18 -2.64
C PRO A 115 -16.68 -1.12 -3.69
N THR A 116 -17.55 -0.92 -4.67
CA THR A 116 -17.35 0.08 -5.75
C THR A 116 -18.38 1.20 -5.69
N THR A 117 -19.45 1.01 -4.92
CA THR A 117 -20.52 1.98 -4.71
C THR A 117 -20.62 2.41 -3.24
N VAL A 118 -21.33 3.51 -2.99
CA VAL A 118 -21.58 3.98 -1.62
C VAL A 118 -22.49 2.99 -0.88
N GLU A 119 -23.41 2.36 -1.61
CA GLU A 119 -24.32 1.32 -1.11
C GLU A 119 -23.54 0.09 -0.64
N ASP A 120 -22.57 -0.38 -1.43
CA ASP A 120 -21.68 -1.48 -1.04
C ASP A 120 -20.86 -1.11 0.20
N ALA A 121 -20.35 0.13 0.24
CA ALA A 121 -19.58 0.64 1.37
C ALA A 121 -20.42 0.70 2.66
N ARG A 122 -21.69 1.12 2.56
CA ARG A 122 -22.65 1.09 3.68
C ARG A 122 -22.94 -0.34 4.11
N ALA A 123 -23.18 -1.24 3.17
CA ALA A 123 -23.40 -2.66 3.46
C ALA A 123 -22.20 -3.26 4.21
N LEU A 124 -20.97 -3.01 3.73
CA LEU A 124 -19.75 -3.46 4.39
C LEU A 124 -19.66 -2.88 5.81
N ALA A 125 -19.89 -1.57 5.99
CA ALA A 125 -19.87 -0.93 7.30
C ALA A 125 -20.92 -1.48 8.29
N HIS A 126 -22.06 -1.95 7.79
CA HIS A 126 -23.10 -2.58 8.60
C HIS A 126 -22.73 -4.01 9.00
N HIS A 127 -22.09 -4.77 8.11
CA HIS A 127 -21.71 -6.16 8.34
C HIS A 127 -20.42 -6.30 9.16
N ASP A 128 -19.36 -5.59 8.79
CA ASP A 128 -18.06 -5.62 9.45
C ASP A 128 -17.44 -4.20 9.43
N ARG A 129 -17.48 -3.54 10.59
CA ARG A 129 -16.93 -2.19 10.75
C ARG A 129 -15.41 -2.15 10.61
N ASP A 130 -14.72 -3.19 11.06
CA ASP A 130 -13.25 -3.23 11.05
C ASP A 130 -12.74 -3.48 9.62
N GLU A 131 -13.43 -4.31 8.86
CA GLU A 131 -13.17 -4.49 7.43
C GLU A 131 -13.50 -3.22 6.64
N PHE A 132 -14.62 -2.55 6.92
CA PHE A 132 -14.93 -1.25 6.33
C PHE A 132 -13.83 -0.21 6.58
N GLN A 133 -13.33 -0.09 7.81
CA GLN A 133 -12.24 0.83 8.13
C GLN A 133 -10.97 0.49 7.35
N ARG A 134 -10.59 -0.79 7.30
CA ARG A 134 -9.42 -1.25 6.53
C ARG A 134 -9.56 -0.99 5.04
N TRP A 135 -10.74 -1.24 4.47
CA TRP A 135 -11.07 -0.94 3.08
C TRP A 135 -10.99 0.57 2.79
N ALA A 136 -11.62 1.40 3.62
CA ALA A 136 -11.63 2.86 3.44
C ALA A 136 -10.22 3.47 3.55
N ILE A 137 -9.35 2.94 4.42
CA ILE A 137 -7.93 3.32 4.47
C ILE A 137 -7.25 2.96 3.15
N GLY A 138 -7.58 1.82 2.56
CA GLY A 138 -7.06 1.38 1.25
C GLY A 138 -7.39 2.33 0.09
N LEU A 139 -8.44 3.15 0.20
CA LEU A 139 -8.76 4.19 -0.78
C LEU A 139 -7.77 5.37 -0.73
N ILE A 140 -7.03 5.52 0.36
CA ILE A 140 -6.04 6.59 0.53
C ILE A 140 -4.67 6.06 0.11
N PRO A 141 -4.08 6.56 -0.99
CA PRO A 141 -2.78 6.09 -1.45
C PRO A 141 -1.72 6.18 -0.35
N ARG A 142 -0.96 5.09 -0.16
CA ARG A 142 0.15 4.97 0.82
C ARG A 142 -0.28 4.98 2.29
N ALA A 143 -1.56 5.07 2.59
CA ALA A 143 -2.06 4.87 3.94
C ALA A 143 -1.89 3.42 4.37
N ARG A 144 -1.72 3.24 5.68
CA ARG A 144 -1.64 1.93 6.32
C ARG A 144 -2.51 1.92 7.57
N PRO A 145 -3.11 0.78 7.93
CA PRO A 145 -3.80 0.67 9.21
C PRO A 145 -2.84 0.99 10.35
N TYR A 146 -3.34 1.70 11.33
CA TYR A 146 -2.60 1.97 12.55
C TYR A 146 -2.62 0.73 13.43
N GLN A 147 -1.44 0.15 13.67
CA GLN A 147 -1.29 -1.00 14.58
C GLN A 147 -0.65 -0.50 15.88
N ASP A 148 -1.45 -0.28 16.91
CA ASP A 148 -0.92 -0.01 18.24
C ASP A 148 -0.63 -1.33 18.99
N LYS A 149 0.50 -1.39 19.71
CA LYS A 149 0.93 -2.60 20.43
C LYS A 149 0.16 -2.81 21.75
N LYS A 150 -0.75 -1.91 22.14
CA LYS A 150 -1.31 -1.84 23.51
C LYS A 150 -2.84 -1.80 23.64
N GLY A 151 -3.60 -1.99 22.56
CA GLY A 151 -5.05 -2.26 22.65
C GLY A 151 -5.93 -1.14 23.21
N ALA A 152 -5.43 0.10 23.32
CA ALA A 152 -6.26 1.26 23.66
C ALA A 152 -6.82 1.90 22.39
N ASP A 153 -8.09 2.31 22.42
CA ASP A 153 -8.68 3.12 21.34
C ASP A 153 -7.99 4.48 21.31
N THR A 154 -7.11 4.66 20.33
CA THR A 154 -6.36 5.90 20.14
C THR A 154 -7.14 6.92 19.29
N GLY A 155 -8.27 6.52 18.71
CA GLY A 155 -8.99 7.31 17.71
C GLY A 155 -8.24 7.44 16.38
N ILE A 156 -7.26 6.57 16.12
CA ILE A 156 -6.48 6.53 14.88
C ILE A 156 -6.74 5.19 14.20
N ASP A 157 -7.32 5.23 13.00
CA ASP A 157 -7.57 4.02 12.21
C ASP A 157 -6.42 3.76 11.24
N GLY A 158 -5.81 4.83 10.72
CA GLY A 158 -4.71 4.74 9.76
C GLY A 158 -3.64 5.80 9.95
N VAL A 159 -2.47 5.55 9.36
CA VAL A 159 -1.36 6.49 9.32
C VAL A 159 -0.70 6.49 7.95
N LEU A 160 -0.14 7.63 7.58
CA LEU A 160 0.84 7.74 6.50
C LEU A 160 1.95 8.71 6.90
N PHE A 161 3.08 8.59 6.24
CA PHE A 161 4.22 9.48 6.46
C PHE A 161 4.60 10.14 5.14
N PHE A 162 5.04 11.39 5.18
CA PHE A 162 5.60 12.09 4.03
C PHE A 162 6.84 12.89 4.43
N LYS A 163 7.69 13.23 3.46
CA LYS A 163 8.91 14.04 3.67
C LYS A 163 9.00 15.11 2.62
N ASP A 164 8.57 16.32 2.94
CA ASP A 164 8.83 17.51 2.12
C ASP A 164 10.09 18.27 2.57
N ASP A 165 10.80 17.71 3.55
CA ASP A 165 12.13 18.04 4.00
C ASP A 165 12.94 16.73 4.06
N PRO A 166 14.18 16.66 3.53
CA PRO A 166 15.02 15.46 3.57
C PRO A 166 15.20 14.88 4.98
N ASP A 167 15.26 15.73 6.00
CA ASP A 167 15.70 15.36 7.34
C ASP A 167 14.54 15.07 8.31
N ASP A 168 13.31 15.47 7.98
CA ASP A 168 12.16 15.38 8.90
C ASP A 168 10.95 14.65 8.30
N PRO A 169 10.72 13.36 8.64
CA PRO A 169 9.51 12.64 8.26
C PRO A 169 8.30 13.13 9.05
N LYS A 170 7.29 13.62 8.33
CA LYS A 170 6.03 14.14 8.88
C LYS A 170 4.96 13.06 8.93
N LYS A 171 4.28 12.99 10.07
CA LYS A 171 3.19 12.04 10.35
C LYS A 171 1.85 12.62 9.94
N VAL A 172 1.01 11.78 9.33
CA VAL A 172 -0.39 12.05 9.05
C VAL A 172 -1.22 10.96 9.72
N VAL A 173 -2.26 11.38 10.44
CA VAL A 173 -3.21 10.47 11.09
C VAL A 173 -4.52 10.44 10.29
N ILE A 174 -5.15 9.28 10.28
CA ILE A 174 -6.38 9.02 9.53
C ILE A 174 -7.41 8.47 10.50
N GLN A 175 -8.62 9.00 10.44
CA GLN A 175 -9.78 8.46 11.14
C GLN A 175 -10.91 8.20 10.14
N VAL A 176 -11.55 7.04 10.26
CA VAL A 176 -12.64 6.57 9.43
C VAL A 176 -13.88 6.36 10.30
N LYS A 177 -14.98 7.02 9.94
CA LYS A 177 -16.27 6.90 10.62
C LYS A 177 -17.38 6.48 9.67
N SER A 178 -18.05 5.38 10.01
CA SER A 178 -19.21 4.86 9.27
C SER A 178 -20.57 5.26 9.85
N GLY A 179 -20.61 5.87 11.03
CA GLY A 179 -21.84 6.28 11.70
C GLY A 179 -22.15 7.77 11.56
N HIS A 180 -23.18 8.23 12.27
CA HIS A 180 -23.51 9.65 12.35
C HIS A 180 -22.32 10.45 12.88
N VAL A 181 -21.77 11.31 12.02
CA VAL A 181 -20.63 12.17 12.32
C VAL A 181 -21.10 13.59 12.60
N GLY A 182 -20.47 14.22 13.58
CA GLY A 182 -20.76 15.60 13.96
C GLY A 182 -19.50 16.40 14.26
N VAL A 183 -19.71 17.66 14.65
CA VAL A 183 -18.63 18.60 15.00
C VAL A 183 -17.77 18.07 16.17
N LYS A 184 -18.38 17.33 17.09
CA LYS A 184 -17.66 16.70 18.21
C LYS A 184 -16.58 15.74 17.71
N ASP A 185 -16.86 14.92 16.70
CA ASP A 185 -15.88 13.99 16.14
C ASP A 185 -14.68 14.73 15.54
N ILE A 186 -14.93 15.85 14.86
CA ILE A 186 -13.85 16.68 14.28
C ILE A 186 -12.99 17.30 15.38
N ARG A 187 -13.59 17.76 16.49
CA ARG A 187 -12.85 18.28 17.66
C ARG A 187 -12.03 17.20 18.35
N ASP A 188 -12.62 16.03 18.56
CA ASP A 188 -11.94 14.90 19.17
C ASP A 188 -10.74 14.48 18.29
N PHE A 189 -10.93 14.42 16.97
CA PHE A 189 -9.87 14.12 16.00
C PHE A 189 -8.77 15.17 15.98
N ARG A 190 -9.11 16.46 16.08
CA ARG A 190 -8.12 17.52 16.27
C ARG A 190 -7.26 17.28 17.51
N GLY A 191 -7.86 16.89 18.63
CA GLY A 191 -7.14 16.52 19.84
C GLY A 191 -6.19 15.33 19.64
N VAL A 192 -6.60 14.34 18.84
CA VAL A 192 -5.74 13.22 18.42
C VAL A 192 -4.55 13.74 17.60
N MET A 193 -4.77 14.63 16.62
CA MET A 193 -3.69 15.21 15.82
C MET A 193 -2.65 15.93 16.68
N GLU A 194 -3.09 16.72 17.66
CA GLU A 194 -2.22 17.46 18.56
C GLU A 194 -1.41 16.51 19.46
N ARG A 195 -2.06 15.50 20.04
CA ARG A 195 -1.42 14.49 20.89
C ARG A 195 -0.35 13.70 20.13
N GLU A 196 -0.66 13.32 18.88
CA GLU A 196 0.23 12.55 18.01
C GLU A 196 1.27 13.39 17.27
N LYS A 197 1.24 14.72 17.46
CA LYS A 197 2.05 15.70 16.71
C LYS A 197 1.94 15.51 15.19
N ALA A 198 0.74 15.18 14.73
CA ALA A 198 0.46 14.97 13.31
C ALA A 198 0.46 16.30 12.55
N THR A 199 1.11 16.30 11.39
CA THR A 199 1.15 17.48 10.52
C THR A 199 -0.19 17.70 9.85
N LEU A 200 -0.77 16.62 9.31
CA LEU A 200 -2.09 16.58 8.68
C LEU A 200 -2.97 15.52 9.35
N GLY A 201 -4.29 15.72 9.30
CA GLY A 201 -5.32 14.79 9.72
C GLY A 201 -6.32 14.59 8.60
N LEU A 202 -6.56 13.34 8.24
CA LEU A 202 -7.50 12.96 7.19
C LEU A 202 -8.70 12.27 7.83
N PHE A 203 -9.87 12.85 7.68
CA PHE A 203 -11.11 12.33 8.24
C PHE A 203 -11.99 11.79 7.10
N VAL A 204 -12.30 10.51 7.14
CA VAL A 204 -13.14 9.83 6.16
C VAL A 204 -14.51 9.54 6.76
N THR A 205 -15.57 9.83 6.02
CA THR A 205 -16.94 9.57 6.45
C THR A 205 -17.81 8.97 5.33
N LEU A 206 -18.86 8.23 5.68
CA LEU A 206 -19.87 7.76 4.73
C LEU A 206 -20.87 8.86 4.34
N ASP A 207 -21.17 9.78 5.26
CA ASP A 207 -22.21 10.78 5.09
C ASP A 207 -21.59 12.16 4.81
N GLU A 208 -22.35 13.02 4.13
CA GLU A 208 -21.91 14.38 3.83
C GLU A 208 -21.65 15.18 5.12
N PRO A 209 -20.47 15.83 5.25
CA PRO A 209 -20.15 16.61 6.43
C PRO A 209 -20.99 17.88 6.48
N THR A 210 -21.53 18.18 7.67
CA THR A 210 -22.26 19.44 7.89
C THR A 210 -21.34 20.66 7.73
N ARG A 211 -21.92 21.83 7.41
CA ARG A 211 -21.15 23.08 7.33
C ARG A 211 -20.36 23.38 8.61
N ALA A 212 -20.95 23.08 9.77
CA ALA A 212 -20.28 23.28 11.05
C ALA A 212 -19.04 22.38 11.21
N MET A 213 -19.06 21.15 10.67
CA MET A 213 -17.88 20.28 10.64
C MET A 213 -16.79 20.84 9.73
N GLN A 214 -17.17 21.36 8.56
CA GLN A 214 -16.22 21.99 7.63
C GLN A 214 -15.56 23.21 8.27
N THR A 215 -16.34 24.10 8.90
CA THR A 215 -15.80 25.26 9.62
C THR A 215 -14.87 24.86 10.77
N GLU A 216 -15.21 23.81 11.52
CA GLU A 216 -14.34 23.29 12.58
C GLU A 216 -13.02 22.76 12.01
N ALA A 217 -13.05 22.01 10.90
CA ALA A 217 -11.86 21.52 10.22
C ALA A 217 -10.97 22.66 9.70
N GLU A 218 -11.56 23.68 9.09
CA GLU A 218 -10.87 24.87 8.59
C GLU A 218 -10.20 25.67 9.73
N SER A 219 -10.81 25.69 10.92
CA SER A 219 -10.26 26.38 12.09
C SER A 219 -8.92 25.83 12.58
N VAL A 220 -8.57 24.59 12.20
CA VAL A 220 -7.26 23.97 12.50
C VAL A 220 -6.13 24.67 11.72
N GLY A 221 -6.47 25.39 10.65
CA GLY A 221 -5.55 26.17 9.85
C GLY A 221 -4.85 25.36 8.76
N PHE A 222 -3.75 25.93 8.25
CA PHE A 222 -3.04 25.44 7.08
C PHE A 222 -1.63 24.99 7.42
N TYR A 223 -1.19 23.94 6.75
CA TYR A 223 0.20 23.54 6.66
C TYR A 223 0.80 24.18 5.40
N VAL A 224 1.93 24.87 5.56
CA VAL A 224 2.67 25.46 4.46
C VAL A 224 3.94 24.63 4.25
N THR A 225 4.11 24.11 3.04
CA THR A 225 5.32 23.35 2.70
C THR A 225 6.57 24.23 2.85
N PRO A 226 7.75 23.69 3.21
CA PRO A 226 8.97 24.48 3.42
C PRO A 226 9.37 25.36 2.23
N LEU A 227 9.09 24.90 1.00
CA LEU A 227 9.33 25.64 -0.23
C LEU A 227 8.30 26.77 -0.49
N GLY A 228 7.34 26.97 0.40
CA GLY A 228 6.32 28.04 0.35
C GLY A 228 5.29 27.92 -0.77
N LYS A 229 5.30 26.83 -1.55
CA LYS A 229 4.49 26.71 -2.78
C LYS A 229 3.07 26.19 -2.56
N LEU A 230 2.81 25.48 -1.47
CA LEU A 230 1.52 24.82 -1.22
C LEU A 230 1.01 25.15 0.18
N HIS A 231 -0.26 25.56 0.23
CA HIS A 231 -1.04 25.77 1.43
C HIS A 231 -2.08 24.66 1.51
N LEU A 232 -1.93 23.76 2.47
CA LEU A 232 -2.78 22.58 2.60
C LEU A 232 -3.60 22.68 3.89
N PRO A 233 -4.92 22.47 3.86
CA PRO A 233 -5.70 22.38 5.08
C PRO A 233 -5.13 21.28 5.98
N ARG A 234 -4.90 21.59 7.26
CA ARG A 234 -4.33 20.62 8.19
C ARG A 234 -5.28 19.48 8.50
N LEU A 235 -6.57 19.78 8.65
CA LEU A 235 -7.63 18.79 8.81
C LEU A 235 -8.47 18.80 7.55
N GLN A 236 -8.55 17.67 6.86
CA GLN A 236 -9.32 17.50 5.64
C GLN A 236 -10.41 16.45 5.87
N ILE A 237 -11.62 16.72 5.40
CA ILE A 237 -12.74 15.78 5.43
C ILE A 237 -13.03 15.31 3.99
N ARG A 238 -13.20 14.01 3.80
CA ARG A 238 -13.68 13.42 2.55
C ARG A 238 -14.75 12.38 2.81
N THR A 239 -15.73 12.33 1.92
CA THR A 239 -16.69 11.23 1.90
C THR A 239 -16.11 10.03 1.16
N VAL A 240 -16.61 8.84 1.48
CA VAL A 240 -16.29 7.63 0.71
C VAL A 240 -16.64 7.79 -0.77
N GLU A 241 -17.77 8.46 -1.06
CA GLU A 241 -18.17 8.75 -2.43
C GLU A 241 -17.12 9.58 -3.19
N GLN A 242 -16.60 10.64 -2.55
CA GLN A 242 -15.54 11.46 -3.12
C GLN A 242 -14.27 10.64 -3.38
N LEU A 243 -13.87 9.79 -2.44
CA LEU A 243 -12.69 8.93 -2.61
C LEU A 243 -12.86 7.94 -3.76
N LEU A 244 -14.05 7.33 -3.91
CA LEU A 244 -14.36 6.43 -5.03
C LEU A 244 -14.33 7.15 -6.40
N ARG A 245 -14.69 8.43 -6.44
CA ARG A 245 -14.58 9.29 -7.64
C ARG A 245 -13.15 9.77 -7.93
N GLY A 246 -12.18 9.45 -7.06
CA GLY A 246 -10.79 9.90 -7.17
C GLY A 246 -10.53 11.29 -6.60
N GLU A 247 -11.48 11.89 -5.88
CA GLU A 247 -11.32 13.17 -5.17
C GLU A 247 -10.57 12.96 -3.85
N GLY A 248 -9.29 12.58 -3.95
CA GLY A 248 -8.45 12.26 -2.81
C GLY A 248 -8.13 13.45 -1.88
N PHE A 249 -7.32 13.15 -0.87
CA PHE A 249 -6.76 14.15 0.04
C PHE A 249 -5.58 14.88 -0.59
N GLN A 250 -5.40 16.14 -0.21
CA GLN A 250 -4.25 16.93 -0.62
C GLN A 250 -3.07 16.65 0.32
N ILE A 251 -2.03 16.02 -0.23
CA ILE A 251 -0.79 15.68 0.47
C ILE A 251 0.38 16.13 -0.42
N PRO A 252 1.49 16.67 0.13
CA PRO A 252 2.62 17.11 -0.69
C PRO A 252 3.15 16.00 -1.62
N GLY A 253 3.02 16.22 -2.94
CA GLY A 253 3.38 15.23 -3.97
C GLY A 253 4.89 15.03 -4.17
N ALA A 254 5.72 16.02 -3.80
CA ALA A 254 7.19 15.98 -3.89
C ALA A 254 7.86 15.29 -2.69
N ALA A 255 7.09 14.54 -1.90
CA ALA A 255 7.63 13.90 -0.72
C ALA A 255 8.63 12.78 -1.08
N MET A 256 9.90 12.89 -0.70
CA MET A 256 10.87 11.77 -0.75
C MET A 256 10.53 10.78 0.36
N LEU A 257 9.60 9.87 0.10
CA LEU A 257 9.04 9.00 1.15
C LEU A 257 10.06 8.03 1.74
N MET A 258 10.19 8.03 3.07
CA MET A 258 10.71 6.88 3.80
C MET A 258 9.59 5.84 3.99
N GLY A 259 9.92 4.57 3.75
CA GLY A 259 9.04 3.43 4.05
C GLY A 259 8.21 2.91 2.87
N VAL A 260 8.20 3.60 1.73
CA VAL A 260 7.91 3.03 0.42
C VAL A 260 9.02 3.53 -0.48
N SER A 261 10.08 2.72 -0.67
CA SER A 261 10.97 3.07 -1.76
C SER A 261 10.14 3.12 -3.03
N ARG A 262 10.38 4.09 -3.92
CA ARG A 262 10.19 3.82 -5.34
C ARG A 262 10.84 2.47 -5.59
N ALA A 263 10.03 1.46 -5.87
CA ALA A 263 10.56 0.21 -6.34
C ALA A 263 11.30 0.53 -7.64
N GLU A 264 12.48 -0.06 -7.82
CA GLU A 264 13.26 0.19 -9.02
C GLU A 264 12.40 -0.10 -10.25
N ARG A 265 12.32 0.88 -11.15
CA ARG A 265 11.78 0.63 -12.49
C ARG A 265 12.57 -0.53 -13.05
N VAL A 266 11.85 -1.59 -13.40
CA VAL A 266 12.47 -2.83 -13.88
C VAL A 266 13.32 -2.51 -15.10
N GLN A 267 14.63 -2.80 -15.01
CA GLN A 267 15.49 -2.86 -16.18
C GLN A 267 15.33 -4.24 -16.82
N GLU A 268 15.01 -4.28 -18.11
CA GLU A 268 15.01 -5.52 -18.90
C GLU A 268 16.45 -6.04 -19.03
N GLN A 269 16.85 -7.00 -18.20
CA GLN A 269 18.21 -7.58 -18.31
C GLN A 269 18.28 -9.10 -18.25
N PHE A 270 17.18 -9.83 -18.06
CA PHE A 270 17.24 -11.30 -17.98
C PHE A 270 16.49 -11.97 -19.12
N ARG A 271 17.22 -12.77 -19.92
CA ARG A 271 16.64 -13.78 -20.82
C ARG A 271 16.57 -15.10 -20.05
N GLN A 272 15.35 -15.59 -19.86
CA GLN A 272 15.11 -16.94 -19.35
C GLN A 272 15.28 -17.96 -20.49
N GLY A 273 15.77 -19.17 -20.18
CA GLY A 273 15.72 -20.31 -21.10
C GLY A 273 14.33 -20.97 -21.08
N GLU A 274 13.85 -21.45 -22.22
CA GLU A 274 12.56 -22.14 -22.29
C GLU A 274 12.58 -23.44 -21.49
N LEU A 275 11.56 -23.66 -20.66
CA LEU A 275 11.33 -24.94 -20.00
C LEU A 275 10.75 -25.92 -21.03
N GLU A 276 11.38 -27.09 -21.20
CA GLU A 276 10.78 -28.20 -21.92
C GLU A 276 9.56 -28.70 -21.13
N MET A 277 8.36 -28.55 -21.70
CA MET A 277 7.11 -29.06 -21.14
C MET A 277 6.82 -30.49 -21.62
#